data_AF-A0AAW6YPH2-F1
#
_entry.id   AF-A0AAW6YPH2-F1
#
_cell.length_a   1.000
_cell.length_b   1.000
_cell.length_c   1.000
_cell.angle_alpha   90.00
_cell.angle_beta   90.00
_cell.angle_gamma   90.00
#
_symmetry.space_group_name_H-M   'P 1'
#
loop_
_entity.id
_entity.type
_entity.pdbx_description
1 polymer ?
#
loop_
_entity_poly.entity_id
_entity_poly.type
_entity_poly.pdbx_seq_one_letter_code
_entity_poly.pdbx_strand_id
1 'polypeptide(L)'
;RDTSASHNRTFVVEVMGRNAGDIALWSGIAAGADQIIVPEEEFNIDEVVSNVRAGYAAGKHHQIIVLAEGVMSGDEFAKTMKAAGDDSDLRVTNLGHLLRGGSPTARDRVLASRMGAYAVQLLKEG
;
A
#
# COMPACT_ATOMS: atom_id res chain seq x y z
N ARG A 1 10.17 0.22 -9.82
CA ARG A 1 10.86 1.52 -9.91
C ARG A 1 11.72 1.66 -11.19
N ASP A 2 12.32 0.59 -11.74
CA ASP A 2 13.25 0.69 -12.89
C ASP A 2 12.73 0.31 -14.30
N THR A 3 11.48 0.59 -14.69
CA THR A 3 11.03 0.23 -16.06
C THR A 3 10.09 1.22 -16.78
N SER A 4 10.09 2.54 -16.52
CA SER A 4 9.08 3.44 -17.12
C SER A 4 9.57 4.83 -17.55
N ALA A 5 10.48 4.92 -18.52
CA ALA A 5 10.91 6.21 -19.07
C ALA A 5 10.06 6.73 -20.25
N SER A 6 9.19 5.90 -20.84
CA SER A 6 8.54 6.23 -22.13
C SER A 6 7.01 6.35 -22.09
N HIS A 7 6.37 5.91 -21.01
CA HIS A 7 4.92 6.02 -20.78
C HIS A 7 4.68 6.45 -19.34
N ASN A 8 3.76 7.39 -19.11
CA ASN A 8 3.28 7.77 -17.80
C ASN A 8 2.61 6.55 -17.14
N ARG A 9 3.32 5.91 -16.20
CA ARG A 9 2.84 4.68 -15.54
C ARG A 9 2.40 4.92 -14.11
N THR A 10 1.16 4.55 -13.83
CA THR A 10 0.59 4.60 -12.48
C THR A 10 0.51 3.19 -11.94
N PHE A 11 1.23 2.91 -10.87
CA PHE A 11 1.24 1.62 -10.20
C PHE A 11 0.28 1.65 -9.02
N VAL A 12 -0.70 0.76 -9.02
CA VAL A 12 -1.57 0.51 -7.88
C VAL A 12 -1.08 -0.77 -7.21
N VAL A 13 -0.57 -0.65 -5.99
CA VAL A 13 -0.07 -1.78 -5.21
C VAL A 13 -1.09 -2.11 -4.13
N GLU A 14 -1.79 -3.22 -4.29
CA GLU A 14 -2.73 -3.72 -3.30
C GLU A 14 -1.97 -4.51 -2.23
N VAL A 15 -2.12 -4.09 -0.97
CA VAL A 15 -1.46 -4.67 0.19
C VAL A 15 -2.48 -5.24 1.17
N MET A 16 -2.06 -6.29 1.88
CA MET A 16 -2.87 -6.89 2.93
C MET A 16 -3.05 -5.95 4.12
N GLY A 17 -4.05 -6.23 4.94
CA GLY A 17 -4.36 -5.44 6.14
C GLY A 17 -5.74 -5.73 6.72
N ARG A 18 -6.55 -6.52 6.01
CA ARG A 18 -7.97 -6.74 6.29
C ARG A 18 -8.66 -5.39 6.48
N ASN A 19 -9.08 -5.04 7.68
CA ASN A 19 -9.80 -3.79 7.97
C ASN A 19 -8.90 -2.72 8.60
N ALA A 20 -7.57 -2.90 8.54
CA ALA A 20 -6.58 -1.99 9.10
C ALA A 20 -5.59 -1.51 8.03
N GLY A 21 -5.38 -0.20 7.97
CA GLY A 21 -4.54 0.49 6.99
C GLY A 21 -3.05 0.55 7.34
N ASP A 22 -2.61 0.01 8.48
CA ASP A 22 -1.22 0.12 8.96
C ASP A 22 -0.20 -0.28 7.90
N ILE A 23 -0.39 -1.44 7.25
CA ILE A 23 0.57 -1.93 6.25
C ILE A 23 0.63 -0.95 5.07
N ALA A 24 -0.51 -0.48 4.57
CA ALA A 24 -0.56 0.50 3.49
C ALA A 24 0.10 1.83 3.88
N LEU A 25 -0.19 2.35 5.07
CA LEU A 25 0.38 3.59 5.57
C LEU A 25 1.90 3.50 5.72
N TRP A 26 2.40 2.52 6.47
CA TRP A 26 3.83 2.37 6.73
C TRP A 26 4.61 2.03 5.45
N SER A 27 4.09 1.14 4.60
CA SER A 27 4.76 0.80 3.34
C SER A 27 4.72 1.95 2.34
N GLY A 28 3.61 2.69 2.26
CA GLY A 28 3.48 3.86 1.41
C GLY A 28 4.46 4.95 1.79
N ILE A 29 4.57 5.29 3.08
CA ILE A 29 5.57 6.27 3.56
C ILE A 29 6.99 5.78 3.25
N ALA A 30 7.31 4.52 3.55
CA ALA A 30 8.64 3.96 3.32
C ALA A 30 9.03 3.89 1.84
N ALA A 31 8.05 3.62 0.95
CA ALA A 31 8.27 3.54 -0.50
C ALA A 31 8.26 4.91 -1.19
N GLY A 32 7.79 5.97 -0.51
CA GLY A 32 7.53 7.26 -1.12
C GLY A 32 6.35 7.20 -2.10
N ALA A 33 5.28 6.51 -1.70
CA ALA A 33 4.05 6.48 -2.47
C ALA A 33 3.49 7.90 -2.63
N ASP A 34 2.96 8.19 -3.82
CA ASP A 34 2.34 9.47 -4.12
C ASP A 34 1.00 9.60 -3.39
N GLN A 35 0.28 8.48 -3.24
CA GLN A 35 -1.00 8.42 -2.55
C GLN A 35 -1.12 7.10 -1.78
N ILE A 36 -1.77 7.14 -0.62
CA ILE A 36 -2.01 5.99 0.24
C ILE A 36 -3.51 5.96 0.58
N ILE A 37 -4.17 4.85 0.27
CA ILE A 37 -5.62 4.70 0.43
C ILE A 37 -5.87 3.60 1.47
N VAL A 38 -6.55 3.95 2.57
CA VAL A 38 -6.74 3.13 3.76
C VAL A 38 -8.20 3.09 4.19
N PRO A 39 -8.68 2.04 4.88
CA PRO A 39 -10.08 1.93 5.29
C PRO A 39 -10.48 2.92 6.39
N GLU A 40 -9.53 3.52 7.10
CA GLU A 40 -9.79 4.48 8.18
C GLU A 40 -10.15 5.88 7.71
N GLU A 41 -9.93 6.20 6.43
CA GLU A 41 -10.16 7.54 5.86
C GLU A 41 -10.97 7.45 4.58
N GLU A 42 -12.00 8.29 4.45
CA GLU A 42 -12.76 8.41 3.21
C GLU A 42 -11.88 9.02 2.12
N PHE A 43 -12.03 8.55 0.88
CA PHE A 43 -11.30 9.08 -0.26
C PHE A 43 -12.24 9.43 -1.42
N ASN A 44 -11.82 10.37 -2.25
CA ASN A 44 -12.52 10.74 -3.46
C ASN A 44 -11.71 10.33 -4.70
N ILE A 45 -12.29 9.49 -5.56
CA ILE A 45 -11.62 8.99 -6.76
C ILE A 45 -11.22 10.12 -7.72
N ASP A 46 -12.01 11.19 -7.84
CA ASP A 46 -11.73 12.32 -8.72
C ASP A 46 -10.51 13.11 -8.22
N GLU A 47 -10.36 13.21 -6.89
CA GLU A 47 -9.19 13.82 -6.26
C GLU A 47 -7.94 12.96 -6.49
N VAL A 48 -8.07 11.64 -6.38
CA VAL A 48 -6.98 10.70 -6.68
C VAL A 48 -6.49 10.86 -8.12
N VAL A 49 -7.41 10.90 -9.09
CA VAL A 49 -7.08 11.13 -10.51
C VAL A 49 -6.43 12.51 -10.70
N SER A 50 -6.97 13.55 -10.05
CA SER A 50 -6.42 14.91 -10.12
C SER A 50 -4.96 14.95 -9.64
N ASN A 51 -4.66 14.29 -8.51
CA ASN A 51 -3.32 14.20 -7.95
C ASN A 51 -2.35 13.45 -8.88
N VAL A 52 -2.81 12.35 -9.51
CA VAL A 52 -2.03 11.62 -10.52
C VAL A 52 -1.66 12.55 -11.69
N ARG A 53 -2.64 13.28 -12.24
CA ARG A 53 -2.41 14.24 -13.34
C ARG A 53 -1.48 15.37 -12.93
N ALA A 54 -1.67 15.94 -11.74
CA ALA A 54 -0.81 16.99 -11.21
C ALA A 54 0.64 16.50 -11.04
N GLY A 55 0.82 15.26 -10.60
CA GLY A 55 2.13 14.62 -10.50
C GLY A 55 2.84 14.51 -11.86
N TYR A 56 2.14 14.09 -12.91
CA TYR A 56 2.68 14.06 -14.28
C TYR A 56 2.98 15.47 -14.81
N ALA A 57 2.08 16.45 -14.57
CA ALA A 57 2.30 17.84 -14.96
C ALA A 57 3.53 18.46 -14.26
N ALA A 58 3.83 18.02 -13.03
CA ALA A 58 5.03 18.39 -12.29
C ALA A 58 6.31 17.65 -12.75
N GLY A 59 6.23 16.84 -13.81
CA GLY A 59 7.38 16.16 -14.41
C GLY A 59 7.71 14.78 -13.82
N LYS A 60 6.85 14.18 -12.99
CA LYS A 60 7.04 12.79 -12.56
C LYS A 60 6.83 11.84 -13.74
N HIS A 61 7.64 10.79 -13.84
CA HIS A 61 7.51 9.77 -14.89
C HIS A 61 6.66 8.56 -14.49
N HIS A 62 6.42 8.41 -13.18
CA HIS A 62 5.57 7.36 -12.62
C HIS A 62 4.83 7.89 -11.40
N GLN A 63 3.73 7.22 -11.07
CA GLN A 63 2.96 7.41 -9.85
C GLN A 63 2.85 6.07 -9.12
N ILE A 64 2.89 6.08 -7.80
CA ILE A 64 2.70 4.90 -6.94
C ILE A 64 1.55 5.18 -5.98
N ILE A 65 0.52 4.34 -6.06
CA ILE A 65 -0.62 4.34 -5.15
C ILE A 65 -0.56 3.05 -4.34
N VAL A 66 -0.54 3.16 -3.02
CA VAL A 66 -0.66 1.99 -2.13
C VAL A 66 -2.09 1.89 -1.64
N LEU A 67 -2.73 0.77 -1.93
CA LEU A 67 -4.14 0.51 -1.64
C LEU A 67 -4.26 -0.62 -0.62
N ALA A 68 -4.91 -0.37 0.51
CA ALA A 68 -5.25 -1.43 1.46
C ALA A 68 -6.39 -2.32 0.93
N GLU A 69 -6.24 -3.65 1.04
CA GLU A 69 -7.26 -4.64 0.59
C GLU A 69 -8.64 -4.43 1.24
N GLY A 70 -8.69 -3.79 2.41
CA GLY A 70 -9.92 -3.47 3.14
C GLY A 70 -10.79 -2.39 2.51
N VAL A 71 -10.24 -1.62 1.58
CA VAL A 71 -10.98 -0.55 0.88
C VAL A 71 -11.75 -1.15 -0.28
N MET A 72 -11.03 -1.74 -1.23
CA MET A 72 -11.55 -2.43 -2.41
C MET A 72 -10.42 -3.21 -3.10
N SER A 73 -10.77 -4.06 -4.07
CA SER A 73 -9.76 -4.76 -4.88
C SER A 73 -9.02 -3.79 -5.81
N GLY A 74 -7.74 -4.05 -6.08
CA GLY A 74 -6.94 -3.24 -7.01
C GLY A 74 -7.52 -3.18 -8.42
N ASP A 75 -8.15 -4.27 -8.89
CA ASP A 75 -8.79 -4.31 -10.20
C ASP A 75 -10.03 -3.41 -10.27
N GLU A 76 -10.83 -3.38 -9.21
CA GLU A 76 -11.98 -2.49 -9.10
C GLU A 76 -11.53 -1.04 -9.00
N PHE A 77 -10.50 -0.75 -8.20
CA PHE A 77 -9.91 0.59 -8.10
C PHE A 77 -9.37 1.09 -9.45
N ALA A 78 -8.70 0.24 -10.22
CA ALA A 78 -8.24 0.61 -11.55
C ALA A 78 -9.40 0.94 -12.50
N LYS A 79 -10.52 0.20 -12.41
CA LYS A 79 -11.73 0.49 -13.21
C LYS A 79 -12.35 1.83 -12.81
N THR A 80 -12.44 2.13 -11.51
CA THR A 80 -12.99 3.42 -11.04
C THR A 80 -12.09 4.59 -11.44
N MET A 81 -10.77 4.45 -11.36
CA MET A 81 -9.81 5.43 -11.87
C MET A 81 -9.99 5.68 -13.39
N LYS A 82 -10.13 4.61 -14.19
CA LYS A 82 -10.41 4.75 -15.63
C LYS A 82 -11.73 5.43 -15.91
N ALA A 83 -12.79 5.10 -15.18
CA ALA A 83 -14.10 5.72 -15.34
C ALA A 83 -14.08 7.21 -14.95
N ALA A 84 -13.28 7.59 -13.96
CA ALA A 84 -13.03 8.98 -13.56
C ALA A 84 -12.07 9.74 -14.50
N GLY A 85 -11.61 9.10 -15.58
CA GLY A 85 -10.87 9.73 -16.67
C GLY A 85 -9.35 9.65 -16.56
N ASP A 86 -8.79 8.77 -15.75
CA ASP A 86 -7.35 8.50 -15.79
C ASP A 86 -6.93 7.89 -17.15
N ASP A 87 -5.99 8.53 -17.83
CA ASP A 87 -5.45 8.14 -19.13
C ASP A 87 -4.06 7.49 -19.04
N SER A 88 -3.53 7.31 -17.83
CA SER A 88 -2.20 6.72 -17.59
C SER A 88 -2.14 5.21 -17.89
N ASP A 89 -0.94 4.66 -18.08
CA ASP A 89 -0.77 3.20 -18.16
C ASP A 89 -0.86 2.60 -16.74
N LEU A 90 -2.07 2.27 -16.31
CA LEU A 90 -2.37 1.72 -14.98
C LEU A 90 -1.89 0.26 -14.88
N ARG A 91 -1.12 -0.01 -13.83
CA ARG A 91 -0.62 -1.36 -13.49
C ARG A 91 -1.01 -1.71 -12.08
N VAL A 92 -1.90 -2.68 -11.95
CA VAL A 92 -2.30 -3.23 -10.64
C VAL A 92 -1.36 -4.38 -10.28
N THR A 93 -0.88 -4.40 -9.05
CA THR A 93 -0.13 -5.52 -8.49
C THR A 93 -0.71 -5.87 -7.13
N ASN A 94 -1.28 -7.07 -7.01
CA ASN A 94 -1.73 -7.62 -5.75
C ASN A 94 -0.60 -8.47 -5.15
N LEU A 95 -0.10 -8.09 -3.97
CA LEU A 95 0.96 -8.85 -3.29
C LEU A 95 0.45 -10.14 -2.66
N GLY A 96 -0.82 -10.15 -2.24
CA GLY A 96 -1.48 -11.29 -1.63
C GLY A 96 -0.67 -11.93 -0.50
N HIS A 97 -0.61 -13.26 -0.50
CA HIS A 97 -0.02 -14.05 0.58
C HIS A 97 1.50 -13.96 0.70
N LEU A 98 2.20 -13.33 -0.25
CA LEU A 98 3.63 -13.09 -0.15
C LEU A 98 3.98 -12.33 1.14
N LEU A 99 3.08 -11.47 1.62
CA LEU A 99 3.26 -10.67 2.83
C LEU A 99 3.22 -11.48 4.15
N ARG A 100 2.79 -12.75 4.12
CA ARG A 100 2.72 -13.61 5.32
C ARG A 100 3.93 -14.53 5.49
N GLY A 101 4.80 -14.63 4.48
CA GLY A 101 5.95 -15.52 4.47
C GLY A 101 7.28 -14.78 4.60
N GLY A 102 8.37 -15.55 4.62
CA GLY A 102 9.74 -15.04 4.67
C GLY A 102 10.39 -15.14 6.06
N SER A 103 11.70 -14.90 6.12
CA SER A 103 12.43 -14.88 7.38
C SER A 103 12.12 -13.59 8.15
N PRO A 104 11.77 -13.66 9.46
CA PRO A 104 11.40 -12.48 10.24
C PRO A 104 12.56 -11.49 10.34
N THR A 105 12.22 -10.20 10.39
CA THR A 105 13.20 -9.11 10.54
C THR A 105 13.85 -9.15 11.93
N ALA A 106 14.95 -8.40 12.11
CA ALA A 106 15.58 -8.27 13.42
C ALA A 106 14.60 -7.73 14.49
N ARG A 107 13.74 -6.78 14.10
CA ARG A 107 12.72 -6.20 14.99
C ARG A 107 11.72 -7.25 15.45
N ASP A 108 11.21 -8.04 14.51
CA ASP A 108 10.21 -9.08 14.82
C ASP A 108 10.80 -10.16 15.72
N ARG A 109 12.04 -10.58 15.47
CA ARG A 109 12.74 -11.56 16.33
C ARG A 109 12.89 -11.06 17.76
N VAL A 110 13.39 -9.84 17.94
CA VAL A 110 13.57 -9.25 19.28
C VAL A 110 12.22 -9.07 19.98
N LEU A 111 11.20 -8.58 19.27
CA LEU A 111 9.87 -8.41 19.85
C LEU A 111 9.25 -9.75 20.27
N ALA A 112 9.31 -10.76 19.41
CA ALA A 112 8.82 -12.10 19.71
C ALA A 112 9.54 -12.72 20.91
N SER A 113 10.87 -12.59 21.00
CA SER A 113 11.63 -13.06 22.16
C SER A 113 11.21 -12.36 23.45
N ARG A 114 11.01 -11.03 23.42
CA ARG A 114 10.58 -10.25 24.59
C ARG A 114 9.16 -10.61 25.02
N MET A 115 8.22 -10.70 24.08
CA MET A 115 6.83 -11.07 24.36
C MET A 115 6.73 -12.50 24.90
N GLY A 116 7.47 -13.44 24.31
CA GLY A 116 7.50 -14.83 24.79
C GLY A 116 8.04 -14.96 26.21
N ALA A 117 9.17 -14.30 26.51
CA ALA A 117 9.73 -14.29 27.87
C ALA A 117 8.77 -13.65 28.89
N TYR A 118 8.14 -12.53 28.52
CA TYR A 118 7.21 -11.82 29.39
C TYR A 118 5.92 -12.62 29.64
N ALA A 119 5.41 -13.34 28.64
CA ALA A 119 4.26 -14.22 28.82
C ALA A 119 4.53 -15.32 29.87
N VAL A 120 5.73 -15.91 29.88
CA VAL A 120 6.13 -16.89 30.91
C VAL A 120 6.25 -16.23 32.28
N GLN A 121 6.75 -15.00 32.35
CA GLN A 121 6.81 -14.26 33.61
C GLN A 121 5.40 -14.02 34.19
N LEU A 122 4.45 -13.56 33.37
CA LEU A 122 3.06 -13.35 33.81
C LEU A 122 2.44 -14.64 34.34
N LEU A 123 2.63 -15.77 33.67
CA LEU A 123 2.14 -17.07 34.15
C LEU A 123 2.71 -17.48 35.52
N LYS A 124 3.92 -17.03 35.87
CA LYS A 124 4.51 -17.29 37.18
C LYS A 124 3.98 -16.35 38.27
N GLU A 125 3.42 -15.21 37.89
CA GLU A 125 2.89 -14.20 38.80
C GLU A 125 1.41 -14.45 39.17
N GLY A 126 0.70 -15.27 38.39
CA GLY A 126 -0.70 -15.68 38.65
C GLY A 126 -1.70 -15.01 37.73
#